data_AF-A0A938RAU4-F1
#
_entry.id   AF-A0A938RAU4-F1
#
_cell.length_a   1.000
_cell.length_b   1.000
_cell.length_c   1.000
_cell.angle_alpha   90.00
_cell.angle_beta   90.00
_cell.angle_gamma   90.00
#
_symmetry.space_group_name_H-M   'P 1'
#
loop_
_entity.id
_entity.type
_entity.pdbx_description
1 polymer ?
#
loop_
_entity_poly.entity_id
_entity_poly.type
_entity_poly.pdbx_seq_one_letter_code
_entity_poly.pdbx_strand_id
1 'polypeptide(L)'
;MGIQAAFPSKGVALIADPIYEYIAFTVHDADASDEVTEEDLIDTAWMQRLRRIHQLQSARWVYPSAEHSRFQHSLGTMHMAGRFARHLYPGLKKLCADAPSEACFEETFRIAGLLHDIGHGPYGHFF
;
A
#
# COMPACT_ATOMS: atom_id res chain seq x y z
N MET A 1 -18.42 -19.08 -9.92
CA MET A 1 -18.53 -18.74 -8.49
C MET A 1 -18.22 -17.25 -8.42
N GLY A 2 -19.25 -16.40 -8.46
CA GLY A 2 -19.08 -14.96 -8.64
C GLY A 2 -18.54 -14.32 -7.36
N ILE A 3 -17.36 -13.71 -7.45
CA ILE A 3 -16.89 -12.81 -6.40
C ILE A 3 -17.74 -11.55 -6.53
N GLN A 4 -18.64 -11.35 -5.59
CA GLN A 4 -19.41 -10.13 -5.46
C GLN A 4 -18.42 -9.05 -5.01
N ALA A 5 -17.85 -8.31 -5.97
CA ALA A 5 -17.08 -7.12 -5.67
C ALA A 5 -18.04 -6.13 -5.03
N ALA A 6 -17.98 -6.02 -3.70
CA ALA A 6 -18.64 -4.95 -2.98
C ALA A 6 -18.13 -3.63 -3.58
N PHE A 7 -19.04 -2.83 -4.15
CA PHE A 7 -18.74 -1.46 -4.55
C PHE A 7 -18.03 -0.75 -3.39
N PRO A 8 -17.10 0.18 -3.66
CA PRO A 8 -16.37 0.82 -2.58
C PRO A 8 -17.37 1.45 -1.60
N SER A 9 -17.22 1.12 -0.33
CA SER A 9 -17.85 1.85 0.76
C SER A 9 -17.44 3.32 0.68
N LYS A 10 -18.22 4.22 1.28
CA LYS A 10 -17.78 5.60 1.49
C LYS A 10 -16.35 5.62 2.08
N GLY A 11 -15.50 6.53 1.59
CA GLY A 11 -14.12 6.68 2.05
C GLY A 11 -13.13 5.61 1.54
N VAL A 12 -13.46 4.83 0.50
CA VAL A 12 -12.54 3.85 -0.10
C VAL A 12 -12.48 4.01 -1.62
N ALA A 13 -11.26 4.02 -2.17
CA ALA A 13 -11.02 3.96 -3.61
C ALA A 13 -10.20 2.71 -3.97
N LEU A 14 -10.15 2.41 -5.27
CA LEU A 14 -9.50 1.21 -5.81
C LEU A 14 -8.46 1.60 -6.87
N ILE A 15 -7.27 1.01 -6.78
CA ILE A 15 -6.24 1.03 -7.82
C ILE A 15 -6.20 -0.34 -8.46
N ALA A 16 -6.32 -0.42 -9.79
CA ALA A 16 -6.11 -1.67 -10.50
C ALA A 16 -4.63 -2.06 -10.47
N ASP A 17 -4.35 -3.32 -10.12
CA ASP A 17 -3.00 -3.86 -10.01
C ASP A 17 -2.92 -5.23 -10.71
N PRO A 18 -1.89 -5.49 -11.54
CA PRO A 18 -1.80 -6.74 -12.30
C PRO A 18 -1.50 -7.98 -11.45
N ILE A 19 -1.03 -7.83 -10.22
CA ILE A 19 -0.71 -8.92 -9.29
C ILE A 19 -1.88 -9.19 -8.35
N TYR A 20 -2.51 -8.12 -7.84
CA TYR A 20 -3.55 -8.20 -6.81
C TYR A 20 -4.96 -7.92 -7.32
N GLU A 21 -5.14 -7.71 -8.62
CA GLU A 21 -6.37 -7.26 -9.31
C GLU A 21 -6.79 -5.84 -8.90
N TYR A 22 -7.13 -5.65 -7.62
CA TYR A 22 -7.48 -4.36 -7.04
C TYR A 22 -6.85 -4.17 -5.67
N ILE A 23 -6.24 -3.01 -5.49
CA ILE A 23 -5.75 -2.53 -4.20
C ILE A 23 -6.71 -1.45 -3.71
N ALA A 24 -7.40 -1.73 -2.61
CA ALA A 24 -8.19 -0.73 -1.89
C ALA A 24 -7.29 0.19 -1.06
N PHE A 25 -7.63 1.47 -1.02
CA PHE A 25 -6.98 2.47 -0.18
C PHE A 25 -8.01 3.48 0.35
N THR A 26 -7.72 4.08 1.51
CA THR A 26 -8.61 5.07 2.13
C THR A 26 -8.52 6.41 1.41
N VAL A 27 -9.68 7.03 1.21
CA VAL A 27 -9.86 8.38 0.65
C VAL A 27 -10.78 9.18 1.54
N HIS A 28 -10.77 10.51 1.39
CA HIS A 28 -11.67 11.38 2.15
C HIS A 28 -13.14 11.02 1.93
N ASP A 29 -13.92 10.96 3.01
CA ASP A 29 -15.38 10.88 2.89
C ASP A 29 -15.95 12.30 2.65
N ALA A 30 -16.96 12.40 1.78
CA ALA A 30 -17.64 13.65 1.48
C ALA A 30 -18.28 14.29 2.72
N ASP A 31 -18.61 13.47 3.74
CA ASP A 31 -19.25 13.92 4.98
C ASP A 31 -18.25 14.17 6.12
N ALA A 32 -16.96 13.81 5.96
CA ALA A 32 -15.92 13.92 6.99
C ALA A 32 -14.57 14.34 6.37
N SER A 33 -14.46 15.61 5.98
CA SER A 33 -13.33 16.16 5.21
C SER A 33 -12.04 16.45 6.00
N ASP A 34 -12.05 16.27 7.32
CA ASP A 34 -10.92 16.66 8.19
C ASP A 34 -9.98 15.49 8.54
N GLU A 35 -10.28 14.28 8.07
CA GLU A 35 -9.43 13.10 8.31
C GLU A 35 -8.25 13.05 7.33
N VAL A 36 -7.10 12.52 7.75
CA VAL A 36 -5.96 12.27 6.85
C VAL A 36 -6.00 10.81 6.42
N THR A 37 -5.84 10.55 5.12
CA THR A 37 -6.07 9.24 4.52
C THR A 37 -4.83 8.71 3.78
N GLU A 38 -4.89 7.45 3.33
CA GLU A 38 -3.83 6.86 2.51
C GLU A 38 -3.65 7.63 1.19
N GLU A 39 -4.72 8.20 0.63
CA GLU A 39 -4.68 9.09 -0.53
C GLU A 39 -3.71 10.25 -0.33
N ASP A 40 -3.79 10.94 0.80
CA ASP A 40 -2.93 12.10 1.10
C ASP A 40 -1.45 11.72 1.09
N LEU A 41 -1.12 10.53 1.61
CA LEU A 41 0.24 9.98 1.60
C LEU A 41 0.68 9.56 0.20
N ILE A 42 -0.19 8.84 -0.53
CA ILE A 42 0.06 8.35 -1.89
C ILE A 42 0.33 9.52 -2.84
N ASP A 43 -0.40 10.62 -2.70
CA ASP A 43 -0.31 11.80 -3.56
C ASP A 43 0.75 12.82 -3.16
N THR A 44 1.50 12.55 -2.08
CA THR A 44 2.69 13.35 -1.76
C THR A 44 3.75 13.28 -2.86
N ALA A 45 4.52 14.37 -3.01
CA ALA A 45 5.68 14.41 -3.91
C ALA A 45 6.72 13.31 -3.58
N TRP A 46 6.81 12.90 -2.32
CA TRP A 46 7.72 11.85 -1.85
C TRP A 46 7.33 10.47 -2.37
N MET A 47 6.05 10.11 -2.30
CA MET A 47 5.55 8.86 -2.86
C MET A 47 5.52 8.89 -4.38
N GLN A 48 4.99 9.96 -4.99
CA GLN A 48 4.91 10.09 -6.45
C GLN A 48 6.28 10.09 -7.13
N ARG A 49 7.35 10.49 -6.42
CA ARG A 49 8.75 10.34 -6.87
C ARG A 49 9.12 8.90 -7.18
N LEU A 50 8.62 7.92 -6.43
CA LEU A 50 8.94 6.50 -6.63
C LEU A 50 8.52 5.97 -8.00
N ARG A 51 7.61 6.66 -8.73
CA ARG A 51 7.25 6.31 -10.12
C ARG A 51 8.44 6.37 -11.07
N ARG A 52 9.46 7.19 -10.74
CA ARG A 52 10.67 7.39 -11.55
C ARG A 52 11.83 6.48 -11.13
N ILE A 53 11.64 5.65 -10.11
CA ILE A 53 12.67 4.74 -9.61
C ILE A 53 12.28 3.32 -10.00
N HIS A 54 13.00 2.74 -10.95
CA HIS A 54 12.79 1.35 -11.35
C HIS A 54 13.17 0.40 -10.21
N GLN A 55 12.36 -0.64 -10.02
CA GLN A 55 12.59 -1.65 -9.00
C GLN A 55 13.96 -2.33 -9.19
N LEU A 56 14.23 -2.79 -10.41
CA LEU A 56 15.43 -3.54 -10.79
C LEU A 56 16.47 -2.71 -11.58
N GLN A 57 16.28 -1.40 -11.65
CA GLN A 57 17.28 -0.45 -12.17
C GLN A 57 17.82 -0.82 -13.56
N SER A 58 19.13 -1.06 -13.70
CA SER A 58 19.75 -1.38 -15.00
C SER A 58 19.36 -2.76 -15.54
N ALA A 59 18.79 -3.65 -14.72
CA ALA A 59 18.30 -4.94 -15.19
C ALA A 59 17.26 -4.79 -16.31
N ARG A 60 16.55 -3.65 -16.37
CA ARG A 60 15.62 -3.34 -17.47
C ARG A 60 16.28 -3.26 -18.85
N TRP A 61 17.59 -3.05 -18.92
CA TRP A 61 18.34 -3.06 -20.18
C TRP A 61 18.64 -4.48 -20.69
N VAL A 62 18.56 -5.48 -19.81
CA VAL A 62 18.71 -6.90 -20.15
C VAL A 62 17.33 -7.57 -20.28
N TYR A 63 16.41 -7.22 -19.38
CA TYR A 63 15.06 -7.76 -19.29
C TYR A 63 14.05 -6.66 -19.62
N PRO A 64 13.54 -6.58 -20.86
CA PRO A 64 12.67 -5.48 -21.29
C PRO A 64 11.30 -5.45 -20.56
N SER A 65 10.93 -6.52 -19.85
CA SER A 65 9.73 -6.56 -19.00
C SER A 65 9.96 -5.99 -17.59
N ALA A 66 11.22 -5.74 -17.17
CA ALA A 66 11.56 -5.19 -15.86
C ALA A 66 11.36 -3.66 -15.79
N GLU A 67 10.26 -3.17 -16.35
CA GLU A 67 9.87 -1.75 -16.42
C GLU A 67 9.29 -1.23 -15.10
N HIS A 68 8.86 -2.14 -14.21
CA HIS A 68 8.15 -1.81 -12.98
C HIS A 68 8.96 -0.89 -12.05
N SER A 69 8.24 0.00 -11.38
CA SER A 69 8.76 1.04 -10.49
C SER A 69 8.55 0.69 -9.03
N ARG A 70 9.25 1.38 -8.13
CA ARG A 70 9.05 1.22 -6.68
C ARG A 70 7.67 1.65 -6.23
N PHE A 71 7.05 2.58 -6.94
CA PHE A 71 5.70 3.06 -6.60
C PHE A 71 4.67 1.93 -6.57
N GLN A 72 4.58 1.13 -7.64
CA GLN A 72 3.64 0.00 -7.71
C GLN A 72 3.99 -1.10 -6.70
N HIS A 73 5.29 -1.34 -6.47
CA HIS A 73 5.77 -2.26 -5.43
C HIS A 73 5.35 -1.82 -4.01
N SER A 74 5.49 -0.54 -3.69
CA SER A 74 5.04 0.04 -2.42
C SER A 74 3.53 -0.11 -2.22
N LEU A 75 2.71 0.15 -3.24
CA LEU A 75 1.25 -0.08 -3.18
C LEU A 75 0.91 -1.56 -2.93
N GLY A 76 1.57 -2.47 -3.63
CA GLY A 76 1.42 -3.91 -3.41
C GLY A 76 1.84 -4.35 -2.00
N THR A 77 2.93 -3.75 -1.48
CA THR A 77 3.43 -4.03 -0.13
C THR A 77 2.46 -3.52 0.93
N MET A 78 1.91 -2.32 0.78
CA MET A 78 0.82 -1.79 1.62
C MET A 78 -0.37 -2.75 1.65
N HIS A 79 -0.84 -3.19 0.48
CA HIS A 79 -1.96 -4.13 0.36
C HIS A 79 -1.69 -5.43 1.14
N MET A 80 -0.53 -6.04 0.91
CA MET A 80 -0.15 -7.30 1.57
C MET A 80 0.06 -7.13 3.07
N ALA A 81 0.63 -6.01 3.51
CA ALA A 81 0.81 -5.70 4.93
C ALA A 81 -0.54 -5.61 5.65
N GLY A 82 -1.56 -4.97 5.05
CA GLY A 82 -2.91 -4.93 5.61
C GLY A 82 -3.57 -6.31 5.69
N ARG A 83 -3.42 -7.14 4.65
CA ARG A 83 -3.90 -8.54 4.69
C ARG A 83 -3.23 -9.35 5.79
N PHE A 84 -1.93 -9.16 5.97
CA PHE A 84 -1.17 -9.82 7.02
C PHE A 84 -1.58 -9.35 8.41
N ALA A 85 -1.78 -8.06 8.60
CA ALA A 85 -2.25 -7.49 9.87
C ALA A 85 -3.61 -8.06 10.30
N ARG A 86 -4.60 -8.10 9.39
CA ARG A 86 -5.91 -8.74 9.65
C ARG A 86 -5.77 -10.21 10.03
N HIS A 87 -4.84 -10.93 9.40
CA HIS A 87 -4.60 -12.33 9.74
C HIS A 87 -4.02 -12.51 11.15
N LEU A 88 -3.14 -11.60 11.58
CA LEU A 88 -2.49 -11.64 12.89
C LEU A 88 -3.37 -11.10 14.03
N TYR A 89 -4.26 -10.14 13.73
CA TYR A 89 -5.00 -9.40 14.74
C TYR A 89 -5.81 -10.28 15.72
N PRO A 90 -6.51 -11.35 15.30
CA PRO A 90 -7.20 -12.24 16.23
C PRO A 90 -6.26 -12.90 17.26
N GLY A 91 -5.00 -13.18 16.87
CA GLY A 91 -3.98 -13.70 17.76
C GLY A 91 -3.51 -12.63 18.76
N LEU A 92 -3.23 -11.42 18.26
CA LEU A 92 -2.86 -10.27 19.09
C LEU A 92 -3.92 -9.98 20.15
N LYS A 93 -5.20 -9.91 19.75
CA LYS A 93 -6.30 -9.58 20.67
C LYS A 93 -6.52 -10.61 21.77
N LYS A 94 -6.18 -11.88 21.50
CA LYS A 94 -6.22 -12.95 22.52
C LYS A 94 -5.08 -12.84 23.54
N LEU A 95 -3.90 -12.39 23.11
CA LEU A 95 -2.71 -12.29 23.96
C LEU A 95 -2.64 -10.97 24.73
N CYS A 96 -3.20 -9.90 24.17
CA CYS A 96 -3.12 -8.55 24.68
C CYS A 96 -4.53 -7.93 24.70
N ALA A 97 -5.12 -7.83 25.90
CA ALA A 97 -6.49 -7.34 26.05
C ALA A 97 -6.63 -5.85 25.66
N ASP A 98 -5.59 -5.07 25.95
CA ASP A 98 -5.41 -3.66 25.63
C ASP A 98 -4.82 -3.42 24.22
N ALA A 99 -4.79 -4.44 23.37
CA ALA A 99 -4.40 -4.27 21.97
C ALA A 99 -5.21 -3.16 21.28
N PRO A 100 -4.57 -2.38 20.39
CA PRO A 100 -5.23 -1.32 19.63
C PRO A 100 -6.42 -1.86 18.81
N SER A 101 -7.26 -0.98 18.28
CA SER A 101 -8.34 -1.40 17.39
C SER A 101 -7.79 -2.12 16.14
N GLU A 102 -8.59 -3.00 15.55
CA GLU A 102 -8.20 -3.74 14.33
C GLU A 102 -7.84 -2.77 13.21
N ALA A 103 -8.64 -1.72 13.05
CA ALA A 103 -8.42 -0.68 12.05
C ALA A 103 -7.07 0.03 12.24
N CYS A 104 -6.77 0.49 13.47
CA CYS A 104 -5.49 1.14 13.78
C CYS A 104 -4.29 0.19 13.58
N PHE A 105 -4.44 -1.08 13.97
CA PHE A 105 -3.40 -2.08 13.78
C PHE A 105 -3.15 -2.36 12.29
N GLU A 106 -4.23 -2.54 11.51
CA GLU A 106 -4.15 -2.74 10.07
C GLU A 106 -3.52 -1.54 9.37
N GLU A 107 -4.02 -0.34 9.63
CA GLU A 107 -3.53 0.91 9.05
C GLU A 107 -2.05 1.12 9.35
N THR A 108 -1.61 0.86 10.59
CA THR A 108 -0.18 0.95 10.96
C THR A 108 0.69 0.07 10.06
N PHE A 109 0.28 -1.18 9.82
CA PHE A 109 1.01 -2.09 8.93
C PHE A 109 0.97 -1.63 7.48
N ARG A 110 -0.18 -1.13 7.01
CA ARG A 110 -0.36 -0.63 5.66
C ARG A 110 0.54 0.58 5.40
N ILE A 111 0.53 1.58 6.27
CA ILE A 111 1.39 2.77 6.16
C ILE A 111 2.87 2.39 6.24
N ALA A 112 3.25 1.47 7.15
CA ALA A 112 4.61 0.96 7.21
C ALA A 112 5.01 0.27 5.88
N GLY A 113 4.13 -0.55 5.31
CA GLY A 113 4.34 -1.20 4.02
C GLY A 113 4.39 -0.21 2.84
N LEU A 114 3.59 0.84 2.85
CA LEU A 114 3.60 1.88 1.82
C LEU A 114 4.93 2.63 1.81
N LEU A 115 5.40 3.03 2.99
CA LEU A 115 6.55 3.91 3.16
C LEU A 115 7.91 3.18 3.23
N HIS A 116 7.93 1.85 3.31
CA HIS A 116 9.18 1.08 3.53
C HIS A 116 10.29 1.40 2.53
N ASP A 117 9.92 1.72 1.29
CA ASP A 117 10.83 1.96 0.17
C ASP A 117 11.01 3.47 -0.16
N ILE A 118 10.45 4.38 0.65
CA ILE A 118 10.43 5.83 0.34
C ILE A 118 11.83 6.45 0.24
N GLY A 119 12.78 5.88 0.98
CA GLY A 119 14.18 6.34 1.02
C GLY A 119 15.01 5.96 -0.20
N HIS A 120 14.50 5.12 -1.12
CA HIS A 120 15.30 4.67 -2.27
C HIS A 120 15.69 5.82 -3.19
N GLY A 121 16.96 5.85 -3.61
CA GLY A 121 17.52 6.76 -4.61
C GLY A 121 17.63 6.15 -6.01
N PRO A 122 17.94 6.96 -7.04
CA PRO A 122 18.38 6.45 -8.34
C PRO A 122 19.57 5.51 -8.16
N TYR A 123 19.57 4.37 -8.83
CA TYR A 123 20.63 3.35 -8.73
C TYR A 123 20.89 2.79 -7.31
N GLY A 124 19.99 3.03 -6.35
CA GLY A 124 19.95 2.47 -4.99
C GLY A 124 20.77 1.21 -4.69
N HIS A 125 20.46 0.05 -5.32
CA HIS A 125 21.12 -1.23 -5.01
C HIS A 125 22.44 -1.48 -5.75
N PHE A 126 22.94 -0.52 -6.53
CA PHE A 126 24.30 -0.54 -7.07
C PHE A 126 25.37 -0.11 -6.04
N PHE A 127 24.95 0.29 -4.84
CA PHE A 127 25.83 0.60 -3.71
C PHE A 127 25.93 -0.58 -2.73
#